data_AF-A0A3N5B5P2-F1
#
_entry.id   AF-A0A3N5B5P2-F1
#
_cell.length_a   1.000
_cell.length_b   1.000
_cell.length_c   1.000
_cell.angle_alpha   90.00
_cell.angle_beta   90.00
_cell.angle_gamma   90.00
#
_symmetry.space_group_name_H-M   'P 1'
#
loop_
_entity.id
_entity.type
_entity.pdbx_description
1 polymer ?
#
loop_
_entity_poly.entity_id
_entity_poly.type
_entity_poly.pdbx_seq_one_letter_code
_entity_poly.pdbx_strand_id
1 'polypeptide(L)'
;MPSTPDPERTRPPAPAGEGPRPRRVRVERGGPVLVEGPVEITLDDGTTVRSDRFTVAVCTCRRSRTYPWCDTSHRPRERAAPASGRPGEPHAPDGPRAPAGGHEPEDRTDR
;
A
#
# COMPACT_ATOMS: atom_id res chain seq x y z
N MET A 1 73.57 -0.74 -11.67
CA MET A 1 72.11 -0.56 -11.50
C MET A 1 71.48 -1.93 -11.32
N PRO A 2 70.89 -2.26 -10.17
CA PRO A 2 69.96 -3.40 -10.09
C PRO A 2 68.66 -3.02 -10.81
N SER A 3 68.15 -3.89 -11.68
CA SER A 3 66.91 -3.63 -12.40
C SER A 3 65.71 -3.71 -11.45
N THR A 4 64.82 -2.71 -11.48
CA THR A 4 63.52 -2.79 -10.81
C THR A 4 62.74 -3.97 -11.38
N PRO A 5 62.20 -4.88 -10.54
CA PRO A 5 61.37 -5.98 -11.04
C PRO A 5 60.07 -5.45 -11.65
N ASP A 6 59.60 -6.14 -12.69
CA ASP A 6 58.41 -5.74 -13.43
C ASP A 6 57.13 -5.80 -12.55
N PRO A 7 56.33 -4.71 -12.49
CA PRO A 7 55.17 -4.64 -11.60
C PRO A 7 54.03 -5.58 -12.00
N GLU A 8 53.93 -6.00 -13.27
CA GLU A 8 52.83 -6.87 -13.72
C GLU A 8 52.94 -8.29 -13.13
N ARG A 9 54.15 -8.74 -12.81
CA ARG A 9 54.41 -10.07 -12.20
C ARG A 9 53.83 -10.25 -10.80
N THR A 10 53.42 -9.17 -10.13
CA THR A 10 52.90 -9.21 -8.75
C THR A 10 51.36 -9.16 -8.71
N ARG A 11 50.68 -8.91 -9.84
CA ARG A 11 49.21 -8.84 -9.87
C ARG A 11 48.62 -10.26 -9.79
N PRO A 12 47.87 -10.62 -8.72
CA PRO A 12 47.18 -11.90 -8.69
C PRO A 12 46.15 -11.94 -9.84
N PRO A 13 45.93 -13.11 -10.48
CA PRO A 13 44.91 -13.24 -11.51
C PRO A 13 43.55 -12.88 -10.92
N ALA A 14 42.71 -12.22 -11.72
CA ALA A 14 41.32 -11.96 -11.33
C ALA A 14 40.62 -13.29 -10.99
N PRO A 15 39.81 -13.36 -9.92
CA PRO A 15 39.27 -14.62 -9.42
C PRO A 15 38.41 -15.29 -10.49
N ALA A 16 38.87 -16.46 -10.95
CA ALA A 16 38.22 -17.26 -11.98
C ALA A 16 37.00 -18.00 -11.39
N GLY A 17 35.92 -17.27 -11.12
CA GLY A 17 34.70 -17.85 -10.56
C GLY A 17 33.65 -16.84 -10.12
N GLU A 18 32.84 -16.37 -11.07
CA GLU A 18 31.36 -16.31 -10.94
C GLU A 18 30.77 -15.99 -12.32
N GLY A 19 29.62 -16.57 -12.68
CA GLY A 19 28.79 -16.01 -13.76
C GLY A 19 28.19 -14.65 -13.35
N PRO A 20 27.61 -13.86 -14.27
CA PRO A 20 26.88 -12.66 -13.90
C PRO A 20 25.73 -13.02 -12.93
N ARG A 21 25.85 -12.60 -11.66
CA ARG A 21 24.90 -12.97 -10.60
C ARG A 21 23.48 -12.52 -10.99
N PRO A 22 22.47 -13.41 -10.91
CA PRO A 22 21.12 -13.07 -11.33
C PRO A 22 20.54 -12.00 -10.41
N ARG A 23 20.14 -10.87 -11.01
CA ARG A 23 19.56 -9.74 -10.27
C ARG A 23 18.22 -10.12 -9.68
N ARG A 24 18.05 -9.89 -8.38
CA ARG A 24 16.80 -10.23 -7.70
C ARG A 24 15.70 -9.24 -8.07
N VAL A 25 14.60 -9.77 -8.58
CA VAL A 25 13.35 -9.05 -8.86
C VAL A 25 12.24 -9.68 -8.02
N ARG A 26 11.43 -8.86 -7.35
CA ARG A 26 10.21 -9.28 -6.63
C ARG A 26 9.01 -8.51 -7.16
N VAL A 27 7.91 -9.19 -7.41
CA VAL A 27 6.66 -8.57 -7.90
C VAL A 27 5.62 -8.60 -6.78
N GLU A 28 5.20 -7.44 -6.30
CA GLU A 28 4.16 -7.33 -5.28
C GLU A 28 2.77 -7.23 -5.92
N ARG A 29 1.80 -8.05 -5.49
CA ARG A 29 0.43 -8.00 -6.03
C ARG A 29 -0.22 -6.65 -5.68
N GLY A 30 -0.53 -5.84 -6.69
CA GLY A 30 -1.05 -4.48 -6.51
C GLY A 30 -0.01 -3.45 -6.03
N GLY A 31 1.25 -3.87 -5.86
CA GLY A 31 2.37 -3.05 -5.43
C GLY A 31 3.42 -2.84 -6.53
N PRO A 32 4.58 -2.26 -6.19
CA PRO A 32 5.70 -2.11 -7.12
C PRO A 32 6.36 -3.43 -7.51
N VAL A 33 7.23 -3.36 -8.52
CA VAL A 33 8.30 -4.35 -8.71
C VAL A 33 9.53 -3.84 -7.95
N LEU A 34 10.04 -4.65 -7.02
CA LEU A 34 11.30 -4.36 -6.31
C LEU A 34 12.45 -5.00 -7.08
N VAL A 35 13.45 -4.19 -7.44
CA VAL A 35 14.63 -4.62 -8.21
C VAL A 35 15.90 -4.35 -7.38
N GLU A 36 16.79 -5.34 -7.32
CA GLU A 36 18.16 -5.20 -6.81
C GLU A 36 18.96 -4.26 -7.71
N GLY A 37 19.42 -3.14 -7.16
CA GLY A 37 20.08 -2.07 -7.89
C GLY A 37 21.61 -2.06 -7.79
N PRO A 38 22.28 -1.04 -8.38
CA PRO A 38 21.69 0.10 -9.08
C PRO A 38 20.95 -0.29 -10.37
N VAL A 39 19.97 0.51 -10.79
CA VAL A 39 19.15 0.24 -11.98
C VAL A 39 19.12 1.43 -12.93
N GLU A 40 18.90 1.13 -14.20
CA GLU A 40 18.66 2.08 -15.28
C GLU A 40 17.42 1.61 -16.03
N ILE A 41 16.49 2.51 -16.34
CA ILE A 41 15.18 2.22 -16.92
C ILE A 41 14.94 3.16 -18.09
N THR A 42 14.79 2.58 -19.28
CA THR A 42 14.26 3.28 -20.46
C THR A 42 12.74 3.18 -20.49
N LEU A 43 12.06 4.29 -20.77
CA LEU A 43 10.62 4.39 -20.86
C LEU A 43 10.11 4.23 -22.30
N ASP A 44 8.80 4.12 -22.47
CA ASP A 44 8.12 4.00 -23.76
C ASP A 44 8.24 5.26 -24.65
N ASP A 45 8.60 6.42 -24.08
CA ASP A 45 8.97 7.64 -24.81
C ASP A 45 10.46 7.73 -25.18
N GLY A 46 11.26 6.70 -24.84
CA GLY A 46 12.71 6.66 -25.06
C GLY A 46 13.56 7.35 -23.98
N THR A 47 12.95 7.98 -22.98
CA THR A 47 13.68 8.63 -21.88
C THR A 47 14.30 7.56 -20.96
N THR A 48 15.59 7.70 -20.64
CA THR A 48 16.28 6.83 -19.68
C THR A 48 16.48 7.54 -18.35
N VAL A 49 16.12 6.88 -17.25
CA VAL A 49 16.34 7.35 -15.87
C VAL A 49 17.06 6.30 -15.04
N ARG A 50 17.81 6.74 -14.02
CA ARG A 50 18.71 5.89 -13.24
C ARG A 50 18.45 6.04 -11.73
N SER A 51 18.66 4.95 -10.98
CA SER A 51 18.70 4.97 -9.52
C SER A 51 19.92 4.22 -9.01
N ASP A 52 20.62 4.82 -8.04
CA ASP A 52 21.83 4.33 -7.40
C ASP A 52 21.56 3.39 -6.20
N ARG A 53 20.30 3.28 -5.77
CA ARG A 53 19.90 2.57 -4.55
C ARG A 53 20.05 1.05 -4.71
N PHE A 54 20.45 0.38 -3.63
CA PHE A 54 20.61 -1.08 -3.58
C PHE A 54 19.31 -1.86 -3.81
N THR A 55 18.16 -1.25 -3.52
CA THR A 55 16.82 -1.77 -3.87
C THR A 55 15.98 -0.62 -4.41
N VAL A 56 15.32 -0.84 -5.54
CA VAL A 56 14.55 0.18 -6.27
C VAL A 56 13.13 -0.30 -6.51
N ALA A 57 12.13 0.52 -6.19
CA ALA A 57 10.71 0.21 -6.34
C ALA A 57 10.16 0.85 -7.63
N VAL A 58 9.87 0.03 -8.64
CA VAL A 58 9.35 0.43 -9.95
C VAL A 58 7.82 0.41 -9.94
N CYS A 59 7.20 1.47 -10.46
CA CYS A 59 5.75 1.70 -10.42
C CYS A 59 5.02 0.92 -11.53
N THR A 60 4.29 -0.12 -11.13
CA THR A 60 3.38 -0.89 -12.00
C THR A 60 2.06 -0.16 -12.28
N CYS A 61 1.60 0.66 -11.34
CA CYS A 61 0.22 1.15 -11.31
C CYS A 61 -0.03 2.48 -12.03
N ARG A 62 1.00 3.07 -12.67
CA ARG A 62 0.98 4.37 -13.39
C ARG A 62 0.44 5.59 -12.61
N ARG A 63 0.15 5.46 -11.30
CA ARG A 63 -0.36 6.53 -10.41
C ARG A 63 0.73 7.40 -9.75
N SER A 64 2.00 7.08 -9.95
CA SER A 64 3.11 7.79 -9.30
C SER A 64 3.37 9.17 -9.90
N ARG A 65 3.61 10.16 -9.04
CA ARG A 65 4.06 11.50 -9.44
C ARG A 65 5.52 11.54 -9.91
N THR A 66 6.28 10.49 -9.65
CA THR A 66 7.71 10.34 -9.99
C THR A 66 7.97 9.06 -10.79
N TYR A 67 7.00 8.64 -11.61
CA TYR A 67 7.12 7.51 -12.54
C TYR A 67 8.45 7.61 -13.34
N PRO A 68 9.22 6.51 -13.46
CA PRO A 68 8.90 5.12 -13.13
C PRO A 68 9.03 4.73 -11.66
N TRP A 69 9.46 5.61 -10.76
CA TRP A 69 9.65 5.28 -9.34
C TRP A 69 8.32 5.20 -8.58
N CYS A 70 8.25 4.36 -7.54
CA CYS A 70 7.06 4.20 -6.70
C CYS A 70 7.05 5.18 -5.53
N ASP A 71 6.10 6.12 -5.55
CA ASP A 71 5.82 7.14 -4.53
C ASP A 71 4.77 6.69 -3.47
N THR A 72 4.48 5.39 -3.41
CA THR A 72 3.35 4.76 -2.68
C THR A 72 1.93 5.06 -3.18
N SER A 73 1.74 5.84 -4.26
CA SER A 73 0.42 6.12 -4.85
C SER A 73 -0.32 4.89 -5.42
N HIS A 74 0.28 3.70 -5.33
CA HIS A 74 -0.39 2.40 -5.57
C HIS A 74 -1.43 2.06 -4.49
N ARG A 75 -1.25 2.55 -3.26
CA ARG A 75 -2.18 2.28 -2.14
C ARG A 75 -3.56 2.87 -2.45
N PRO A 76 -4.67 2.23 -2.02
CA PRO A 76 -5.96 2.89 -1.97
C PRO A 76 -5.84 4.16 -1.12
N ARG A 77 -6.46 5.25 -1.56
CA ARG A 77 -6.81 6.32 -0.61
C ARG A 77 -8.02 5.82 0.15
N GLU A 78 -7.86 5.58 1.44
CA GLU A 78 -8.99 5.47 2.35
C GLU A 78 -9.80 6.76 2.18
N ARG A 79 -11.00 6.63 1.59
CA ARG A 79 -11.99 7.69 1.70
C ARG A 79 -12.40 7.68 3.16
N ALA A 80 -11.97 8.68 3.93
CA ALA A 80 -12.68 9.04 5.15
C ALA A 80 -14.16 9.14 4.75
N ALA A 81 -14.99 8.24 5.29
CA ALA A 81 -16.38 8.17 4.89
C ALA A 81 -17.03 9.53 5.17
N PRO A 82 -17.86 10.07 4.26
CA PRO A 82 -18.71 11.19 4.63
C PRO A 82 -19.51 10.75 5.86
N ALA A 83 -19.48 11.57 6.92
CA ALA A 83 -20.15 11.26 8.18
C ALA A 83 -21.66 11.44 8.01
N SER A 84 -22.29 10.46 7.37
CA SER A 84 -23.68 10.53 6.90
C SER A 84 -24.38 9.18 7.02
N GLY A 85 -25.32 9.09 7.98
CA GLY A 85 -26.20 7.94 8.18
C GLY A 85 -25.71 6.93 9.21
N ARG A 86 -26.42 6.81 10.33
CA ARG A 86 -26.48 5.53 11.06
C ARG A 86 -27.34 4.58 10.21
N PRO A 87 -26.99 3.28 10.06
CA PRO A 87 -27.90 2.31 9.45
C PRO A 87 -29.26 2.31 10.15
N GLY A 88 -30.33 2.08 9.40
CA GLY A 88 -31.69 2.31 9.88
C GLY A 88 -32.21 1.24 10.83
N GLU A 89 -32.06 1.46 12.13
CA GLU A 89 -32.92 0.87 13.16
C GLU A 89 -34.02 1.89 13.55
N PRO A 90 -35.31 1.53 13.43
CA PRO A 90 -36.40 2.41 13.86
C PRO A 90 -36.51 2.40 15.39
N HIS A 91 -36.14 3.50 16.05
CA HIS A 91 -36.35 3.69 17.48
C HIS A 91 -37.85 3.87 17.81
N ALA A 92 -38.48 2.80 18.30
CA ALA A 92 -39.68 2.87 19.14
C ALA A 92 -39.86 1.55 19.93
N PRO A 93 -40.53 1.55 21.09
CA PRO A 93 -41.09 2.70 21.82
C PRO A 93 -40.38 2.97 23.16
N ASP A 94 -40.22 4.26 23.50
CA ASP A 94 -40.32 4.68 24.91
C ASP A 94 -41.75 5.16 25.10
N GLY A 95 -42.61 4.27 25.61
CA GLY A 95 -44.06 4.42 25.56
C GLY A 95 -44.60 5.32 26.68
N PRO A 96 -45.35 6.39 26.39
CA PRO A 96 -45.93 7.23 27.44
C PRO A 96 -46.98 6.43 28.23
N ARG A 97 -46.67 6.13 29.50
CA ARG A 97 -47.60 5.49 30.43
C ARG A 97 -48.74 6.46 30.79
N ALA A 98 -49.80 6.44 29.99
CA ALA A 98 -51.03 7.19 30.26
C ALA A 98 -51.73 6.67 31.54
N PRO A 99 -52.39 7.54 32.33
CA PRO A 99 -53.07 7.17 33.56
C PRO A 99 -54.54 6.73 33.36
N ALA A 100 -55.01 5.97 34.36
CA ALA A 100 -56.40 5.74 34.80
C ALA A 100 -57.59 6.03 33.84
N GLY A 101 -58.36 4.97 33.56
CA GLY A 101 -59.80 5.06 33.27
C GLY A 101 -60.57 4.23 34.31
N GLY A 102 -61.46 4.87 35.07
CA GLY A 102 -62.39 4.20 35.99
C GLY A 102 -63.78 4.06 35.39
N HIS A 103 -64.63 3.19 35.93
CA HIS A 103 -66.01 3.02 35.47
C HIS A 103 -66.97 2.56 36.59
N GLU A 104 -67.67 3.52 37.20
CA GLU A 104 -68.75 3.38 38.19
C GLU A 104 -69.51 4.73 38.26
N PRO A 105 -70.79 4.83 38.69
CA PRO A 105 -71.89 3.86 38.82
C PRO A 105 -72.82 3.94 37.56
N GLU A 106 -74.11 3.57 37.46
CA GLU A 106 -75.19 3.01 38.33
C GLU A 106 -75.67 1.65 37.72
N ASP A 107 -76.79 0.97 38.02
CA ASP A 107 -78.08 1.24 38.68
C ASP A 107 -78.70 -0.11 39.18
N ARG A 108 -79.74 -0.03 40.03
CA ARG A 108 -80.84 -1.00 40.30
C ARG A 108 -80.78 -2.01 41.46
N THR A 109 -81.26 -1.50 42.60
CA THR A 109 -82.45 -2.00 43.32
C THR A 109 -83.08 -3.35 42.91
N ASP A 110 -83.11 -4.31 43.86
CA ASP A 110 -84.38 -4.74 44.49
C ASP A 110 -84.14 -5.33 45.91
N ARG A 111 -85.04 -4.96 46.83
CA ARG A 111 -85.35 -5.55 48.17
C ARG A 111 -84.22 -5.98 49.11
#